data_AF-A0A2E2WT06-F1
#
_entry.id   AF-A0A2E2WT06-F1
#
_cell.length_a   1.000
_cell.length_b   1.000
_cell.length_c   1.000
_cell.angle_alpha   90.00
_cell.angle_beta   90.00
_cell.angle_gamma   90.00
#
_symmetry.space_group_name_H-M   'P 1'
#
loop_
_entity.id
_entity.type
_entity.pdbx_description
1 polymer ?
#
loop_
_entity_poly.entity_id
_entity_poly.type
_entity_poly.pdbx_seq_one_letter_code
_entity_poly.pdbx_strand_id
1 'polypeptide(L)'
;MSIVNLKDFKASLNKPKYTTEPKPGRNLYRKNLVDKLEFFNNQISVYLSDPIIEKCEFSAEGCAIKFISIEENIDVFLILQDFSPDEFDNTFVTWEFFIHNIKDDEYLDSRFFTTTDMAVKYFLSKIKYML
;
A
#
# COMPACT_ATOMS: atom_id res chain seq x y z
N MET A 1 31.79 -24.14 -36.21
CA MET A 1 31.01 -24.12 -34.96
C MET A 1 31.58 -25.19 -34.04
N SER A 2 32.24 -24.78 -32.96
CA SER A 2 32.77 -25.70 -31.94
C SER A 2 31.64 -26.17 -31.02
N ILE A 3 31.50 -27.48 -30.87
CA ILE A 3 30.50 -28.10 -29.99
C ILE A 3 30.97 -27.87 -28.56
N VAL A 4 30.27 -27.02 -27.81
CA VAL A 4 30.54 -26.81 -26.38
C VAL A 4 30.08 -28.06 -25.63
N ASN A 5 31.03 -28.72 -24.97
CA ASN A 5 30.75 -29.90 -24.16
C ASN A 5 29.96 -29.48 -22.90
N LEU A 6 28.73 -29.98 -22.79
CA LEU A 6 27.76 -29.59 -21.76
C LEU A 6 28.25 -29.85 -20.33
N LYS A 7 29.18 -30.79 -20.15
CA LYS A 7 29.81 -31.10 -18.85
C LYS A 7 30.76 -29.97 -18.41
N ASP A 8 31.53 -29.42 -19.34
CA ASP A 8 32.49 -28.35 -19.06
C ASP A 8 31.77 -27.03 -18.79
N PHE A 9 30.65 -26.77 -19.48
CA PHE A 9 29.77 -25.64 -19.19
C PHE A 9 29.17 -25.70 -17.78
N LYS A 10 28.68 -26.88 -17.36
CA LYS A 10 28.13 -27.09 -16.00
C LYS A 10 29.19 -26.99 -14.90
N ALA A 11 30.43 -27.39 -15.17
CA ALA A 11 31.54 -27.22 -14.22
C ALA A 11 31.99 -25.75 -14.09
N SER A 12 31.87 -24.96 -15.17
CA SER A 12 32.17 -23.52 -15.18
C SER A 12 31.12 -22.66 -14.45
N LEU A 13 29.91 -23.20 -14.25
CA LEU A 13 28.89 -22.68 -13.35
C LEU A 13 29.27 -22.98 -11.89
N ASN A 14 30.39 -22.40 -11.44
CA ASN A 14 30.66 -22.22 -10.02
C ASN A 14 29.41 -21.61 -9.40
N LYS A 15 28.81 -22.36 -8.46
CA LYS A 15 27.55 -22.10 -7.76
C LYS A 15 27.13 -20.63 -7.82
N PRO A 16 25.91 -20.31 -8.28
CA PRO A 16 25.45 -18.93 -8.22
C PRO A 16 25.59 -18.45 -6.76
N LYS A 17 26.38 -17.39 -6.55
CA LYS A 17 26.51 -16.72 -5.25
C LYS A 17 25.22 -15.94 -5.01
N TYR A 18 24.12 -16.66 -4.77
CA TYR A 18 22.95 -16.08 -4.14
C TYR A 18 23.32 -15.86 -2.69
N THR A 19 23.68 -14.62 -2.36
CA THR A 19 23.72 -14.19 -0.95
C THR A 19 22.28 -13.92 -0.55
N THR A 20 21.76 -14.65 0.43
CA THR A 20 20.49 -14.32 1.09
C THR A 20 20.59 -13.03 1.89
N GLU A 21 21.80 -12.52 2.12
CA GLU A 21 22.04 -11.26 2.79
C GLU A 21 21.91 -10.08 1.82
N PRO A 22 21.03 -9.09 2.11
CA PRO A 22 20.95 -7.87 1.32
C PRO A 22 22.30 -7.15 1.39
N LYS A 23 22.76 -6.64 0.24
CA LYS A 23 24.03 -5.89 0.17
C LYS A 23 24.02 -4.75 1.20
N PRO A 24 25.08 -4.58 2.02
CA PRO A 24 25.14 -3.50 2.98
C PRO A 24 25.02 -2.15 2.26
N GLY A 25 24.10 -1.30 2.72
CA GLY A 25 23.79 0.00 2.11
C GLY A 25 22.68 0.00 1.04
N ARG A 26 22.06 -1.14 0.72
CA ARG A 26 20.90 -1.24 -0.19
C ARG A 26 19.76 -2.05 0.42
N ASN A 27 19.29 -1.67 1.61
CA ASN A 27 18.03 -2.22 2.13
C ASN A 27 16.87 -1.54 1.40
N LEU A 28 16.57 -2.03 0.19
CA LEU A 28 15.49 -1.54 -0.67
C LEU A 28 14.14 -1.60 0.04
N TYR A 29 13.91 -2.59 0.90
CA TYR A 29 12.69 -2.68 1.71
C TYR A 29 12.53 -1.48 2.65
N ARG A 30 13.58 -1.14 3.41
CA ARG A 30 13.54 0.01 4.33
C ARG A 30 13.36 1.33 3.58
N LYS A 31 14.01 1.48 2.43
CA LYS A 31 13.86 2.68 1.58
C LYS A 31 12.41 2.78 1.05
N ASN A 32 11.87 1.71 0.47
CA ASN A 32 10.51 1.69 -0.07
C ASN A 32 9.46 1.97 1.02
N LEU A 33 9.68 1.51 2.26
CA LEU A 33 8.80 1.83 3.38
C LEU A 33 8.80 3.32 3.71
N VAL A 34 9.98 3.96 3.78
CA VAL A 34 10.09 5.41 4.03
C VAL A 34 9.42 6.19 2.91
N ASP A 35 9.70 5.84 1.66
CA ASP A 35 9.12 6.50 0.49
C ASP A 35 7.59 6.33 0.45
N LYS A 36 7.07 5.15 0.84
CA LYS A 36 5.63 4.87 0.99
C LYS A 36 4.98 5.74 2.06
N LEU A 37 5.62 5.88 3.22
CA LEU A 37 5.13 6.72 4.33
C LEU A 37 5.09 8.19 3.93
N GLU A 38 6.15 8.67 3.29
CA GLU A 38 6.23 10.05 2.79
C GLU A 38 5.16 10.31 1.73
N PHE A 39 4.99 9.39 0.77
CA PHE A 39 3.92 9.47 -0.22
C PHE A 39 2.54 9.54 0.44
N PHE A 40 2.23 8.64 1.38
CA PHE A 40 0.96 8.64 2.10
C PHE A 40 0.71 9.99 2.79
N ASN A 41 1.66 10.47 3.58
CA ASN A 41 1.52 11.74 4.30
C ASN A 41 1.31 12.92 3.35
N ASN A 42 2.07 12.98 2.26
CA ASN A 42 1.95 14.04 1.26
C ASN A 42 0.56 14.03 0.60
N GLN A 43 0.06 12.86 0.22
CA GLN A 43 -1.25 12.71 -0.40
C GLN A 43 -2.39 13.09 0.54
N ILE A 44 -2.34 12.63 1.79
CA ILE A 44 -3.39 12.88 2.77
C ILE A 44 -3.37 14.32 3.28
N SER A 45 -2.20 14.98 3.30
CA SER A 45 -2.08 16.37 3.74
C SER A 45 -3.01 17.34 2.98
N VAL A 46 -3.31 17.02 1.71
CA VAL A 46 -4.21 17.79 0.84
C VAL A 46 -5.66 17.79 1.34
N TYR A 47 -6.05 16.77 2.09
CA TYR A 47 -7.44 16.56 2.54
C TYR A 47 -7.64 16.89 4.02
N LEU A 48 -6.61 17.37 4.74
CA LEU A 48 -6.69 17.64 6.19
C LEU A 48 -7.73 18.71 6.57
N SER A 49 -8.12 19.58 5.64
CA SER A 49 -9.18 20.56 5.86
C SER A 49 -10.59 20.02 5.68
N ASP A 50 -10.75 18.76 5.25
CA ASP A 50 -12.06 18.14 5.09
C ASP A 50 -12.64 17.74 6.47
N PRO A 51 -13.85 18.19 6.84
CA PRO A 51 -14.45 17.92 8.16
C PRO A 51 -14.66 16.43 8.48
N ILE A 52 -14.75 15.57 7.46
CA ILE A 52 -14.87 14.12 7.66
C ILE A 52 -13.48 13.55 7.99
N ILE A 53 -12.45 13.98 7.27
CA ILE A 53 -11.06 13.56 7.49
C ILE A 53 -10.57 13.96 8.89
N GLU A 54 -10.98 15.13 9.39
CA GLU A 54 -10.64 15.59 10.75
C GLU A 54 -11.19 14.66 11.85
N LYS A 55 -12.29 13.93 11.58
CA LYS A 55 -12.90 12.97 12.50
C LYS A 55 -12.33 11.56 12.36
N CYS A 56 -11.43 11.32 11.41
CA CYS A 56 -10.85 10.01 11.17
C CYS A 56 -9.63 9.76 12.08
N GLU A 57 -9.40 8.50 12.39
CA GLU A 57 -8.16 8.02 13.01
C GLU A 57 -7.11 7.74 11.93
N PHE A 58 -5.87 8.17 12.17
CA PHE A 58 -4.75 7.97 11.24
C PHE A 58 -3.73 7.02 11.82
N SER A 59 -3.34 6.03 11.04
CA SER A 59 -2.15 5.22 11.31
C SER A 59 -1.10 5.55 10.27
N ALA A 60 -0.14 6.40 10.64
CA ALA A 60 0.99 6.72 9.77
C ALA A 60 1.79 5.46 9.44
N GLU A 61 2.12 4.64 10.44
CA GLU A 61 2.87 3.39 10.26
C GLU A 61 2.15 2.38 9.37
N GLY A 62 0.81 2.33 9.47
CA GLY A 62 -0.04 1.48 8.63
C GLY A 62 -0.41 2.09 7.28
N CYS A 63 -0.03 3.33 7.00
CA CYS A 63 -0.53 4.13 5.87
C CYS A 63 -2.06 4.03 5.72
N ALA A 64 -2.79 4.20 6.82
CA ALA A 64 -4.23 3.94 6.88
C ALA A 64 -5.00 5.12 7.48
N ILE A 65 -6.22 5.30 7.00
CA ILE A 65 -7.25 6.19 7.53
C ILE A 65 -8.45 5.33 7.92
N LYS A 66 -8.99 5.58 9.10
CA LYS A 66 -10.15 4.87 9.64
C LYS A 66 -11.22 5.86 10.07
N PHE A 67 -12.46 5.63 9.67
CA PHE A 67 -13.63 6.31 10.21
C PHE A 67 -14.47 5.30 11.01
N ILE A 68 -14.94 5.72 12.19
CA ILE A 68 -15.73 4.88 13.10
C ILE A 68 -17.15 5.43 13.19
N SER A 69 -18.13 4.65 12.77
CA SER A 69 -19.54 4.93 13.02
C SER A 69 -20.02 4.11 14.22
N ILE A 70 -20.14 4.79 15.37
CA ILE A 70 -20.58 4.15 16.63
C ILE A 70 -22.05 3.72 16.55
N GLU A 71 -22.89 4.53 15.91
CA GLU A 71 -24.34 4.25 15.80
C GLU A 71 -24.60 3.00 14.96
N GLU A 72 -23.88 2.86 13.85
CA GLU A 72 -24.02 1.74 12.91
C GLU A 72 -23.18 0.51 13.32
N ASN A 73 -22.26 0.64 14.29
CA ASN A 73 -21.23 -0.38 14.61
C ASN A 73 -20.38 -0.76 13.39
N ILE A 74 -20.00 0.26 12.60
CA ILE A 74 -19.25 0.08 11.36
C ILE A 74 -17.93 0.84 11.44
N ASP A 75 -16.86 0.16 11.02
CA ASP A 75 -15.57 0.76 10.74
C ASP A 75 -15.36 0.87 9.22
N VAL A 76 -14.96 2.04 8.75
CA VAL A 76 -14.63 2.30 7.34
C VAL A 76 -13.14 2.55 7.23
N PHE A 77 -12.45 1.81 6.37
CA PHE A 77 -11.01 1.87 6.21
C PHE A 77 -10.60 2.30 4.80
N LEU A 78 -9.51 3.05 4.74
CA LEU A 78 -8.76 3.34 3.51
C LEU A 78 -7.27 3.15 3.81
N ILE A 79 -6.63 2.20 3.14
CA ILE A 79 -5.25 1.78 3.40
C ILE A 79 -4.44 1.85 2.11
N LEU A 80 -3.25 2.44 2.14
CA LEU A 80 -2.29 2.31 1.06
C LEU A 80 -1.58 0.95 1.20
N GLN A 81 -2.02 -0.05 0.43
CA GLN A 81 -1.47 -1.41 0.45
C GLN A 81 -0.10 -1.46 -0.22
N ASP A 82 -0.06 -1.15 -1.51
CA ASP A 82 1.15 -1.24 -2.31
C ASP A 82 1.64 0.14 -2.74
N PHE A 83 2.96 0.29 -2.71
CA PHE A 83 3.68 1.45 -3.21
C PHE A 83 4.98 0.99 -3.85
N SER A 84 5.20 1.37 -5.10
CA SER A 84 6.46 1.16 -5.79
C SER A 84 6.82 2.42 -6.58
N PRO A 85 7.96 3.06 -6.25
CA PRO A 85 8.52 4.10 -7.11
C PRO A 85 9.09 3.39 -8.34
N ASP A 86 8.46 3.52 -9.50
CA ASP A 86 8.93 2.85 -10.72
C ASP A 86 10.15 3.57 -11.31
N GLU A 87 11.00 2.83 -12.04
CA GLU A 87 12.20 3.39 -12.69
C GLU A 87 11.87 4.30 -13.90
N PHE A 88 10.60 4.37 -14.31
CA PHE A 88 10.12 5.01 -15.55
C PHE A 88 9.03 6.08 -15.31
N ASP A 89 9.24 6.96 -14.33
CA ASP A 89 8.47 8.20 -14.07
C ASP A 89 7.01 8.04 -13.54
N ASN A 90 6.49 6.83 -13.34
CA ASN A 90 5.15 6.63 -12.78
C ASN A 90 5.19 5.87 -11.44
N THR A 91 4.69 6.46 -10.37
CA THR A 91 4.51 5.77 -9.09
C THR A 91 3.35 4.78 -9.18
N PHE A 92 3.60 3.50 -8.90
CA PHE A 92 2.54 2.51 -8.75
C PHE A 92 2.04 2.49 -7.32
N VAL A 93 0.73 2.72 -7.15
CA VAL A 93 0.08 2.66 -5.86
C VAL A 93 -1.18 1.83 -5.93
N THR A 94 -1.49 1.12 -4.85
CA THR A 94 -2.78 0.48 -4.66
C THR A 94 -3.33 0.84 -3.30
N TRP A 95 -4.48 1.48 -3.32
CA TRP A 95 -5.29 1.77 -2.15
C TRP A 95 -6.37 0.71 -2.02
N GLU A 96 -6.56 0.21 -0.81
CA GLU A 96 -7.65 -0.67 -0.44
C GLU A 96 -8.65 0.09 0.42
N PHE A 97 -9.90 0.02 0.03
CA PHE A 97 -11.04 0.47 0.80
C PHE A 97 -11.82 -0.74 1.28
N PHE A 98 -12.32 -0.70 2.52
CA PHE A 98 -13.33 -1.66 2.97
C PHE A 98 -14.18 -1.12 4.11
N ILE A 99 -15.36 -1.73 4.29
CA ILE A 99 -16.29 -1.48 5.37
C ILE A 99 -16.41 -2.75 6.20
N HIS A 100 -16.17 -2.66 7.50
CA HIS A 100 -16.27 -3.77 8.45
C HIS A 100 -17.40 -3.50 9.44
N ASN A 101 -18.37 -4.42 9.50
CA ASN A 101 -19.38 -4.47 10.55
C ASN A 101 -18.75 -5.15 11.77
N ILE A 102 -18.53 -4.36 12.83
CA ILE A 102 -17.86 -4.80 14.05
C ILE A 102 -18.73 -5.77 14.84
N LYS A 103 -20.06 -5.61 14.76
CA LYS A 103 -21.02 -6.38 15.54
C LYS A 103 -21.13 -7.82 15.03
N ASP A 104 -21.21 -7.98 13.72
CA ASP A 104 -21.42 -9.27 13.06
C ASP A 104 -20.11 -9.87 12.50
N ASP A 105 -18.99 -9.17 12.67
CA ASP A 105 -17.66 -9.51 12.15
C ASP A 105 -17.65 -9.83 10.64
N GLU A 106 -18.23 -8.90 9.86
CA GLU A 106 -18.45 -9.08 8.42
C GLU A 106 -17.91 -7.90 7.60
N TYR A 107 -17.34 -8.19 6.43
CA TYR A 107 -16.99 -7.18 5.44
C TYR A 107 -18.19 -6.85 4.55
N LEU A 108 -18.69 -5.63 4.66
CA LEU A 108 -19.88 -5.17 3.92
C LEU A 108 -19.57 -4.69 2.50
N ASP A 109 -18.37 -4.13 2.28
CA ASP A 109 -17.91 -3.63 0.99
C ASP A 109 -16.38 -3.63 0.97
N SER A 110 -15.79 -3.82 -0.21
CA SER A 110 -14.34 -3.73 -0.42
C SER A 110 -14.04 -3.36 -1.87
N ARG A 111 -13.02 -2.51 -2.06
CA ARG A 111 -12.59 -2.08 -3.38
C ARG A 111 -11.13 -1.64 -3.39
N PHE A 112 -10.45 -1.91 -4.50
CA PHE A 112 -9.10 -1.42 -4.76
C PHE A 112 -9.10 -0.24 -5.74
N PHE A 113 -8.16 0.68 -5.55
CA PHE A 113 -7.96 1.85 -6.40
C PHE A 113 -6.48 2.03 -6.71
N THR A 114 -6.16 2.41 -7.95
CA THR A 114 -4.79 2.71 -8.38
C THR A 114 -4.44 4.19 -8.31
N THR A 115 -5.38 5.03 -7.90
CA THR A 115 -5.19 6.49 -7.79
C THR A 115 -5.72 7.00 -6.45
N THR A 116 -4.92 7.79 -5.75
CA THR A 116 -5.29 8.41 -4.46
C THR A 116 -6.59 9.19 -4.55
N ASP A 117 -6.74 10.06 -5.55
CA ASP A 117 -7.90 10.95 -5.66
C ASP A 117 -9.22 10.17 -5.75
N MET A 118 -9.29 9.10 -6.56
CA MET A 118 -10.48 8.25 -6.62
C MET A 118 -10.72 7.51 -5.30
N ALA A 119 -9.67 7.02 -4.66
CA ALA A 119 -9.77 6.26 -3.41
C ALA A 119 -10.33 7.13 -2.28
N VAL A 120 -9.76 8.33 -2.10
CA VAL A 120 -10.18 9.29 -1.07
C VAL A 120 -11.60 9.81 -1.35
N LYS A 121 -11.91 10.19 -2.60
CA LYS A 121 -13.28 10.61 -2.97
C LYS A 121 -14.32 9.53 -2.70
N TYR A 122 -13.99 8.27 -3.00
CA TYR A 122 -14.88 7.15 -2.74
C TYR A 122 -15.09 6.94 -1.24
N PHE A 123 -14.00 6.92 -0.45
CA PHE A 123 -14.03 6.82 1.00
C PHE A 123 -14.93 7.91 1.63
N LEU A 124 -14.70 9.17 1.26
CA LEU A 124 -15.50 10.31 1.73
C LEU A 124 -16.96 10.19 1.33
N SER A 125 -17.24 9.76 0.10
CA SER A 125 -18.62 9.58 -0.36
C SER A 125 -19.37 8.55 0.47
N LYS A 126 -18.71 7.43 0.82
CA LYS A 126 -19.31 6.35 1.63
C LYS A 126 -19.63 6.82 3.04
N ILE A 127 -18.72 7.56 3.68
CA ILE A 127 -18.95 8.11 5.00
C ILE A 127 -20.08 9.14 4.98
N LYS A 128 -20.15 9.98 3.94
CA LYS A 128 -21.22 10.98 3.81
C LYS A 128 -22.62 10.36 3.71
N TYR A 129 -22.75 9.13 3.22
CA TYR A 129 -24.03 8.40 3.23
C TYR A 129 -24.35 7.75 4.59
N MET A 130 -23.39 7.70 5.51
CA MET A 130 -23.52 7.13 6.85
C MET A 130 -23.65 8.19 7.96
N LEU A 131 -23.43 9.47 7.63
CA LEU A 131 -23.64 10.64 8.49
C LEU A 131 -25.02 11.25 8.23
#